data_AF-A0A7S7QQ31-F1
#
_entry.id   AF-A0A7S7QQ31-F1
#
_cell.length_a   1.000
_cell.length_b   1.000
_cell.length_c   1.000
_cell.angle_alpha   90.00
_cell.angle_beta   90.00
_cell.angle_gamma   90.00
#
_symmetry.space_group_name_H-M   'P 1'
#
loop_
_entity.id
_entity.type
_entity.pdbx_description
1 polymer ?
#
loop_
_entity_poly.entity_id
_entity_poly.type
_entity_poly.pdbx_seq_one_letter_code
_entity_poly.pdbx_strand_id
1 'polypeptide(L)' 'MGIETSLSLSELNNRIAILRDNIRQLIEQAAAASGAEVEERISQRIEQQNAELEKLVAARDAMTGGSP' A
#
# COMPACT_ATOMS: atom_id res chain seq x y z
N MET A 1 22.45 4.04 14.62
CA MET A 1 21.31 4.50 15.44
C MET A 1 20.14 4.59 14.49
N GLY A 2 19.33 3.52 14.44
CA GLY A 2 18.20 3.44 13.52
C GLY A 2 17.15 4.44 13.99
N ILE A 3 16.77 5.35 13.12
CA ILE A 3 15.67 6.26 13.39
C ILE A 3 14.40 5.38 13.40
N GLU A 4 14.05 4.85 14.57
CA GLU A 4 12.74 4.27 14.83
C GLU A 4 11.72 5.42 14.87
N THR A 5 11.50 6.08 13.73
CA THR A 5 10.44 7.07 13.60
C THR A 5 9.12 6.33 13.47
N SER A 6 8.45 6.14 14.60
CA SER A 6 7.00 6.01 14.61
C SER A 6 6.42 7.16 13.80
N LEU A 7 5.81 6.85 12.66
CA LEU A 7 5.20 7.85 11.78
C LEU A 7 4.09 8.58 12.52
N SER A 8 3.97 9.89 12.29
CA SER A 8 2.78 10.62 12.73
C SER A 8 1.53 10.15 11.97
N LEU A 9 0.35 10.41 12.54
CA LEU A 9 -0.94 10.08 11.89
C LEU A 9 -1.07 10.71 10.49
N SER A 10 -0.55 11.93 10.32
CA SER A 10 -0.53 12.61 9.02
C SER A 10 0.36 11.89 8.01
N GLU A 11 1.55 11.45 8.43
CA GLU A 11 2.46 10.69 7.57
C GLU A 11 1.90 9.31 7.20
N LEU A 12 1.25 8.62 8.14
CA LEU A 12 0.54 7.37 7.86
C LEU A 12 -0.55 7.58 6.81
N ASN A 13 -1.41 8.59 6.99
CA ASN A 13 -2.47 8.89 6.03
C ASN A 13 -1.92 9.25 4.65
N ASN A 14 -0.83 10.01 4.58
CA ASN A 14 -0.18 10.35 3.33
C ASN A 14 0.37 9.10 2.61
N ARG A 15 1.08 8.22 3.33
CA ARG A 15 1.61 6.97 2.75
C ARG A 15 0.49 6.02 2.33
N ILE A 16 -0.58 5.91 3.10
CA ILE A 16 -1.79 5.15 2.75
C ILE A 16 -2.39 5.69 1.43
N ALA A 17 -2.48 7.00 1.27
CA ALA A 17 -3.00 7.61 0.05
C ALA A 17 -2.11 7.30 -1.17
N ILE A 18 -0.79 7.38 -1.00
CA ILE A 18 0.19 7.03 -2.04
C ILE A 18 0.06 5.56 -2.46
N LEU A 19 0.01 4.63 -1.50
CA LEU A 19 -0.13 3.19 -1.80
C LEU A 19 -1.45 2.89 -2.52
N ARG A 20 -2.56 3.50 -2.09
CA ARG A 20 -3.87 3.34 -2.75
C ARG A 20 -3.85 3.84 -4.19
N ASP A 21 -3.20 4.97 -4.44
CA ASP A 21 -3.04 5.50 -5.79
C ASP A 21 -2.18 4.56 -6.65
N ASN A 22 -1.04 4.11 -6.13
CA ASN A 22 -0.17 3.16 -6.82
C ASN A 22 -0.88 1.85 -7.16
N ILE A 23 -1.67 1.30 -6.22
CA ILE A 23 -2.46 0.07 -6.45
C ILE A 23 -3.48 0.30 -7.57
N ARG A 24 -4.18 1.45 -7.58
CA ARG A 24 -5.09 1.80 -8.66
C ARG A 24 -4.37 1.85 -10.01
N GLN A 25 -3.25 2.54 -10.09
CA GLN A 25 -2.45 2.63 -11.31
C GLN A 25 -1.94 1.26 -11.78
N LEU A 26 -1.60 0.35 -10.87
CA LEU A 26 -1.20 -1.01 -11.22
C LEU A 26 -2.38 -1.85 -11.73
N ILE A 27 -3.58 -1.69 -11.17
CA ILE A 27 -4.78 -2.34 -11.70
C ILE A 27 -5.07 -1.85 -13.12
N GLU A 28 -4.94 -0.55 -13.38
CA GLU A 28 -5.09 0.01 -14.73
C GLU A 28 -4.02 -0.53 -15.69
N GLN A 29 -2.77 -0.66 -15.23
CA GLN A 29 -1.70 -1.26 -16.02
C GLN A 29 -1.95 -2.75 -16.30
N ALA A 30 -2.45 -3.53 -15.33
CA ALA A 30 -2.80 -4.93 -15.54
C ALA A 30 -3.91 -5.06 -16.59
N ALA A 31 -4.93 -4.20 -16.53
CA ALA A 31 -6.02 -4.19 -17.50
C ALA A 31 -5.56 -3.81 -18.92
N ALA A 32 -4.49 -3.01 -19.04
CA ALA A 32 -3.90 -2.59 -20.31
C ALA A 32 -2.77 -3.52 -20.80
N ALA A 33 -2.24 -4.39 -19.94
CA ALA A 33 -1.14 -5.28 -20.29
C ALA A 33 -1.60 -6.37 -21.25
N SER A 34 -0.75 -6.74 -22.19
CA SER A 34 -0.91 -7.93 -23.03
C SER A 34 0.19 -8.92 -22.72
N GLY A 35 -0.16 -10.03 -22.06
CA GLY A 35 0.73 -11.16 -21.82
C GLY A 35 0.89 -11.54 -20.35
N ALA A 36 0.81 -12.84 -20.09
CA ALA A 36 0.77 -13.43 -18.75
C ALA A 36 1.98 -13.08 -17.87
N GLU A 37 3.19 -12.94 -18.44
CA GLU A 37 4.38 -12.58 -17.66
C GLU A 37 4.32 -11.14 -17.12
N VAL A 38 3.71 -10.22 -17.88
CA VAL A 38 3.53 -8.83 -17.45
C VAL A 38 2.42 -8.74 -16.41
N GLU A 39 1.32 -9.45 -16.63
CA GLU A 39 0.21 -9.56 -15.67
C GLU A 39 0.68 -10.15 -14.33
N GLU A 40 1.48 -11.21 -14.34
CA GLU A 40 2.06 -11.84 -13.15
C GLU A 40 2.93 -10.84 -12.36
N ARG A 41 3.84 -10.12 -13.05
CA ARG A 41 4.70 -9.12 -12.41
C ARG A 41 3.91 -7.96 -11.80
N ILE A 42 2.85 -7.52 -12.46
CA ILE A 42 1.96 -6.49 -11.93
C ILE A 42 1.19 -7.01 -10.72
N SER A 43 0.67 -8.25 -10.80
CA SER A 43 -0.06 -8.91 -9.71
C SER A 43 0.81 -9.02 -8.45
N GLN A 44 2.05 -9.51 -8.58
CA GLN A 44 2.99 -9.61 -7.46
C GLN A 44 3.27 -8.25 -6.80
N ARG A 45 3.34 -7.17 -7.59
CA ARG A 45 3.55 -5.81 -7.07
C ARG A 45 2.30 -5.24 -6.40
N ILE A 46 1.11 -5.60 -6.88
CA ILE A 46 -0.17 -5.27 -6.21
C ILE A 46 -0.24 -5.97 -4.85
N GLU A 47 0.11 -7.26 -4.78
CA GLU A 47 0.11 -8.02 -3.52
C GLU A 47 1.06 -7.41 -2.49
N GLN A 48 2.28 -7.06 -2.89
CA GLN A 48 3.26 -6.41 -2.02
C GLN A 48 2.74 -5.07 -1.46
N GLN A 49 2.12 -4.25 -2.30
CA GLN A 49 1.59 -2.96 -1.87
C GLN A 49 0.32 -3.08 -1.03
N ASN A 50 -0.53 -4.08 -1.26
CA ASN A 50 -1.66 -4.37 -0.38
C ASN A 50 -1.18 -4.80 1.01
N ALA A 51 -0.15 -5.65 1.10
CA ALA A 51 0.42 -6.07 2.37
C ALA A 51 1.05 -4.90 3.14
N GLU A 52 1.68 -3.94 2.46
CA GLU A 52 2.16 -2.71 3.09
C GLU A 52 0.99 -1.82 3.54
N LEU A 53 -0.02 -1.65 2.68
CA LEU A 53 -1.20 -0.85 2.97
C LEU A 53 -1.94 -1.36 4.22
N GLU A 54 -2.09 -2.68 4.35
CA GLU A 54 -2.71 -3.30 5.53
C GLU A 54 -1.95 -2.95 6.81
N LYS A 55 -0.62 -3.05 6.80
CA LYS A 55 0.22 -2.70 7.96
C LYS A 55 0.07 -1.24 8.35
N LEU A 56 0.05 -0.33 7.37
CA LEU A 56 -0.10 1.11 7.64
C LEU A 56 -1.51 1.45 8.14
N VAL A 57 -2.54 0.79 7.59
CA VAL A 57 -3.93 0.94 8.05
C VAL A 57 -4.07 0.45 9.50
N ALA A 58 -3.54 -0.73 9.83
CA ALA A 58 -3.56 -1.24 11.20
C ALA A 58 -2.81 -0.32 12.17
N ALA A 59 -1.66 0.21 11.77
CA ALA A 59 -0.91 1.19 12.57
C ALA A 59 -1.72 2.49 12.78
N ARG A 60 -2.40 2.99 11.75
CA ARG A 60 -3.27 4.16 11.85
C ARG A 60 -4.44 3.91 12.80
N ASP A 61 -5.11 2.76 12.67
CA ASP A 61 -6.31 2.43 13.44
C ASP A 61 -5.96 2.26 14.92
N ALA A 62 -4.81 1.67 15.23
CA ALA A 62 -4.26 1.62 16.59
C ALA A 62 -4.02 3.02 17.19
N MET A 63 -3.68 4.02 16.38
CA MET A 63 -3.48 5.41 16.84
C MET A 63 -4.78 6.19 17.00
N THR A 64 -5.81 5.87 16.21
CA THR A 64 -7.11 6.57 16.24
C THR A 64 -8.13 5.91 17.17
N GLY A 65 -7.77 4.77 17.79
CA GLY A 65 -8.69 4.00 18.63
C GLY A 65 -9.74 3.23 17.82
N GLY A 66 -9.53 3.08 16.51
CA GLY A 66 -10.29 2.13 15.70
C GLY A 66 -9.91 0.72 16.13
N SER A 67 -10.85 -0.06 16.66
CA SER A 67 -10.59 -1.49 16.89
C SER A 67 -10.21 -2.15 15.55
N PRO A 68 -9.19 -3.03 15.54
CA PRO A 68 -8.79 -3.78 14.35
C PRO A 68 -9.89 -4.70 13.83
#